data_AF-A0A2K5MEH7-F1
#
_entry.id   AF-A0A2K5MEH7-F1
#
_cell.length_a   1.000
_cell.length_b   1.000
_cell.length_c   1.000
_cell.angle_alpha   90.00
_cell.angle_beta   90.00
_cell.angle_gamma   90.00
#
_symmetry.space_group_name_H-M   'P 1'
#
loop_
_entity.id
_entity.type
_entity.pdbx_description
1 polymer ?
#
loop_
_entity_poly.entity_id
_entity_poly.type
_entity_poly.pdbx_seq_one_letter_code
_entity_poly.pdbx_strand_id
1 'polypeptide(L)'
;MDPSDNRKPNDICLELVLKVRIQNPKENDFIEIELKRQELSYQNLLKVSCCELGINPEQVEKIRKLPNTLLRKDNDIRRLQDSQEVELILMKNGSSGLTEYIPSLTERPCYNSKAAKMTY
;
A
#
# COMPACT_ATOMS: atom_id res chain seq x y z
N MET A 1 -29.25 33.89 27.76
CA MET A 1 -28.96 32.43 27.84
C MET A 1 -28.35 32.07 26.50
N ASP A 2 -27.04 32.22 26.40
CA ASP A 2 -26.30 31.82 25.19
C ASP A 2 -25.97 30.33 25.28
N PRO A 3 -26.10 29.58 24.17
CA PRO A 3 -25.78 28.17 24.15
C PRO A 3 -24.27 28.02 24.24
N SER A 4 -23.81 27.41 25.33
CA SER A 4 -22.42 27.08 25.57
C SER A 4 -21.79 26.42 24.34
N ASP A 5 -20.79 27.13 23.80
CA ASP A 5 -19.75 26.68 22.87
C ASP A 5 -19.24 25.31 23.32
N ASN A 6 -19.78 24.24 22.71
CA ASN A 6 -19.31 22.87 22.91
C ASN A 6 -18.08 22.65 22.02
N ARG A 7 -17.04 23.48 22.17
CA ARG A 7 -15.72 23.17 21.63
C ARG A 7 -15.20 21.98 22.40
N LYS A 8 -15.28 20.80 21.78
CA LYS A 8 -14.60 19.60 22.25
C LYS A 8 -13.13 19.96 22.53
N PRO A 9 -12.68 19.92 23.79
CA PRO A 9 -11.30 20.17 24.10
C PRO A 9 -10.51 18.90 23.80
N ASN A 10 -9.40 19.04 23.08
CA ASN A 10 -8.22 18.15 23.09
C ASN A 10 -7.99 17.16 21.92
N ASP A 11 -8.34 17.50 20.68
CA ASP A 11 -7.88 16.70 19.52
C ASP A 11 -6.53 17.14 18.92
N ILE A 12 -5.71 17.91 19.65
CA ILE A 12 -4.47 18.53 19.09
C ILE A 12 -3.19 17.70 19.32
N CYS A 13 -3.24 16.55 20.01
CA CYS A 13 -2.02 15.84 20.43
C CYS A 13 -1.98 14.36 20.03
N LEU A 14 -2.85 13.93 19.12
CA LEU A 14 -3.07 12.51 18.87
C LEU A 14 -3.05 12.18 17.37
N GLU A 15 -2.37 12.96 16.54
CA GLU A 15 -2.06 12.57 15.15
C GLU A 15 -0.76 11.77 15.13
N LEU A 16 -0.69 10.76 14.26
CA LEU A 16 0.42 9.84 14.07
C LEU A 16 0.72 9.75 12.58
N VAL A 17 1.96 10.03 12.18
CA VAL A 17 2.39 9.89 10.79
C VAL A 17 3.09 8.55 10.60
N LEU A 18 2.66 7.74 9.64
CA LEU A 18 3.27 6.43 9.34
C LEU A 18 3.75 6.38 7.89
N LYS A 19 4.87 5.69 7.66
CA LYS A 19 5.42 5.42 6.33
C LYS A 19 4.97 4.03 5.89
N VAL A 20 3.95 3.96 5.06
CA VAL A 20 3.41 2.70 4.57
C VAL A 20 3.94 2.38 3.18
N ARG A 21 4.23 1.11 2.90
CA ARG A 21 4.55 0.64 1.56
C ARG A 21 3.95 -0.74 1.31
N ILE A 22 3.91 -1.14 0.05
CA ILE A 22 3.59 -2.51 -0.34
C ILE A 22 4.89 -3.29 -0.47
N GLN A 23 4.88 -4.56 -0.05
CA GLN A 23 5.94 -5.51 -0.40
C GLN A 23 5.84 -5.88 -1.88
N ASN A 24 6.27 -4.98 -2.77
CA ASN A 24 6.24 -5.19 -4.21
C ASN A 24 7.68 -5.15 -4.77
N PRO A 25 8.11 -6.14 -5.59
CA PRO A 25 9.44 -6.13 -6.16
C PRO A 25 9.68 -4.99 -7.16
N LYS A 26 8.62 -4.38 -7.71
CA LYS A 26 8.73 -3.29 -8.70
C LYS A 26 8.74 -1.90 -8.06
N GLU A 27 8.02 -1.70 -6.96
CA GLU A 27 7.84 -0.39 -6.33
C GLU A 27 7.97 -0.56 -4.81
N ASN A 28 8.94 0.13 -4.21
CA ASN A 28 9.21 0.10 -2.77
C ASN A 28 9.09 1.48 -2.14
N ASP A 29 8.29 2.35 -2.77
CA ASP A 29 8.10 3.71 -2.33
C ASP A 29 7.23 3.73 -1.06
N PHE A 30 7.66 4.54 -0.10
CA PHE A 30 6.91 4.80 1.12
C PHE A 30 5.98 5.98 0.89
N ILE A 31 4.72 5.81 1.28
CA ILE A 31 3.72 6.87 1.34
C ILE A 31 3.55 7.25 2.82
N GLU A 32 3.53 8.55 3.08
CA GLU A 32 3.25 9.09 4.42
C GLU A 32 1.73 9.21 4.58
N ILE A 33 1.20 8.52 5.59
CA ILE A 33 -0.23 8.58 5.94
C ILE A 33 -0.38 9.16 7.35
N GLU A 34 -1.42 9.96 7.53
CA GLU A 34 -1.75 10.59 8.79
C GLU A 34 -2.93 9.85 9.43
N LEU A 35 -2.74 9.38 10.66
CA LEU A 35 -3.73 8.60 11.41
C LEU A 35 -3.85 9.11 12.83
N LYS A 36 -5.04 9.06 13.40
CA LYS A 36 -5.22 9.43 14.81
C LYS A 36 -4.82 8.28 15.72
N ARG A 37 -4.10 8.56 16.82
CA ARG A 37 -3.80 7.62 17.92
C ARG A 37 -5.05 6.97 18.49
N GLN A 38 -6.19 7.66 18.46
CA GLN A 38 -7.49 7.12 18.87
C GLN A 38 -8.04 6.08 17.89
N GLU A 39 -7.64 6.17 16.62
CA GLU A 39 -8.11 5.32 15.52
C GLU A 39 -7.04 4.30 15.06
N LEU A 40 -6.02 4.05 15.88
CA LEU A 40 -4.97 3.04 15.68
C LEU A 40 -5.51 1.62 15.86
N SER A 41 -6.39 1.22 14.96
CA SER A 41 -6.95 -0.12 14.84
C SER A 41 -6.45 -0.80 13.58
N TYR A 42 -6.36 -2.12 13.60
CA TYR A 42 -5.90 -2.92 12.45
C TYR A 42 -6.74 -2.66 11.21
N GLN A 43 -8.06 -2.63 11.38
CA GLN A 43 -8.99 -2.37 10.28
C GLN A 43 -8.82 -0.94 9.73
N ASN A 44 -8.58 0.05 10.58
CA ASN A 44 -8.47 1.43 10.13
C ASN A 44 -7.13 1.69 9.43
N LEU A 45 -6.02 1.21 10.02
CA LEU A 45 -4.71 1.24 9.39
C LEU A 45 -4.75 0.56 8.02
N LEU A 46 -5.32 -0.66 7.96
CA LEU A 46 -5.47 -1.40 6.72
C LEU A 46 -6.26 -0.60 5.70
N LYS A 47 -7.42 -0.05 6.06
CA LYS A 47 -8.31 0.67 5.15
C LYS A 47 -7.67 1.95 4.61
N VAL A 48 -7.08 2.78 5.48
CA VAL A 48 -6.41 4.03 5.07
C VAL A 48 -5.19 3.71 4.20
N SER A 49 -4.34 2.77 4.63
CA SER A 49 -3.18 2.36 3.83
C SER A 49 -3.60 1.82 2.47
N CYS A 50 -4.63 0.98 2.41
CA CYS A 50 -5.15 0.43 1.16
C CYS A 50 -5.70 1.52 0.23
N CYS A 51 -6.39 2.52 0.79
CA CYS A 51 -6.93 3.64 0.04
C CYS A 51 -5.81 4.50 -0.59
N GLU A 52 -4.79 4.84 0.18
CA GLU A 52 -3.65 5.65 -0.27
C GLU A 52 -2.77 4.90 -1.27
N LEU A 53 -2.59 3.59 -1.07
CA LEU A 53 -1.81 2.73 -1.96
C LEU A 53 -2.63 2.23 -3.17
N GLY A 54 -3.93 2.52 -3.25
CA GLY A 54 -4.81 2.07 -4.34
C GLY A 54 -4.98 0.55 -4.43
N ILE A 55 -4.81 -0.19 -3.32
CA ILE A 55 -4.95 -1.65 -3.25
C ILE A 55 -6.22 -2.06 -2.52
N ASN A 56 -6.71 -3.27 -2.78
CA ASN A 56 -7.83 -3.80 -2.04
C ASN A 56 -7.37 -4.48 -0.74
N PRO A 57 -8.09 -4.30 0.39
CA PRO A 57 -7.76 -4.99 1.64
C PRO A 57 -7.84 -6.52 1.53
N GLU A 58 -8.63 -7.04 0.58
CA GLU A 58 -8.69 -8.47 0.27
C GLU A 58 -7.38 -9.02 -0.31
N GLN A 59 -6.59 -8.16 -0.95
CA GLN A 59 -5.28 -8.53 -1.48
C GLN A 59 -4.21 -8.47 -0.40
N VAL A 60 -4.47 -7.94 0.79
CA VAL A 60 -3.47 -7.86 1.87
C VAL A 60 -3.47 -9.14 2.69
N GLU A 61 -2.36 -9.87 2.65
CA GLU A 61 -2.16 -11.06 3.48
C GLU A 61 -1.82 -10.69 4.92
N LYS A 62 -0.85 -9.78 5.11
CA LYS A 62 -0.27 -9.46 6.42
C LYS A 62 0.25 -8.03 6.46
N ILE A 63 0.22 -7.41 7.63
CA ILE A 63 0.85 -6.11 7.87
C ILE A 63 2.04 -6.31 8.81
N ARG A 64 3.21 -5.82 8.43
CA ARG A 64 4.43 -5.87 9.25
C ARG A 64 4.98 -4.47 9.44
N LYS A 65 5.46 -4.14 10.62
CA LYS A 65 6.34 -2.97 10.80
C LYS A 65 7.80 -3.39 10.65
N LEU A 66 8.62 -2.54 10.05
CA LEU A 66 10.05 -2.76 9.94
C LEU A 66 10.75 -2.58 11.30
N PRO A 67 11.89 -3.25 11.53
CA PRO A 67 12.57 -4.10 10.56
C PRO A 67 11.98 -5.51 10.40
N ASN A 68 11.24 -6.09 11.36
CA ASN A 68 10.68 -7.47 11.25
C ASN A 68 9.55 -7.80 12.27
N THR A 69 8.64 -6.86 12.59
CA THR A 69 7.56 -7.13 13.55
C THR A 69 6.22 -7.29 12.85
N LEU A 70 5.57 -8.44 13.05
CA LEU A 70 4.23 -8.69 12.53
C LEU A 70 3.17 -8.01 13.41
N LEU A 71 2.30 -7.19 12.82
CA LEU A 71 1.17 -6.57 13.50
C LEU A 71 -0.02 -7.53 13.43
N ARG A 72 -0.40 -8.13 14.57
CA ARG A 72 -1.53 -9.09 14.61
C ARG A 72 -2.77 -8.53 15.28
N LYS A 73 -2.60 -7.54 16.16
CA LYS A 73 -3.69 -6.98 16.97
C LYS A 73 -3.57 -5.47 17.05
N ASP A 74 -4.67 -4.83 17.42
CA ASP A 74 -4.71 -3.37 17.62
C ASP A 74 -3.70 -2.91 18.67
N ASN A 75 -3.40 -3.73 19.68
CA ASN A 75 -2.36 -3.41 20.67
C ASN A 75 -0.96 -3.23 20.07
N ASP A 76 -0.62 -3.97 19.01
CA ASP A 76 0.67 -3.81 18.33
C ASP A 76 0.72 -2.50 17.54
N ILE A 77 -0.43 -2.08 17.01
CA ILE A 77 -0.63 -0.86 16.24
C ILE A 77 -0.65 0.37 17.14
N ARG A 78 -1.28 0.29 18.30
CA ARG A 78 -1.28 1.38 19.31
C ARG A 78 0.11 1.66 19.87
N ARG A 79 1.04 0.70 19.75
CA ARG A 79 2.45 0.87 20.09
C ARG A 79 3.26 1.51 18.96
N LEU A 80 2.64 1.83 17.83
CA LEU A 80 3.32 2.51 16.73
C LEU A 80 3.66 3.95 17.11
N GLN A 81 4.73 4.45 16.50
CA GLN A 81 5.26 5.80 16.66
C GLN A 81 5.32 6.52 15.32
N ASP A 82 5.44 7.84 15.37
CA ASP A 82 5.59 8.68 14.19
C ASP A 82 6.81 8.26 13.37
N SER A 83 6.68 8.35 12.05
CA SER A 83 7.70 7.93 11.09
C SER A 83 8.08 6.45 11.17
N GLN A 84 7.22 5.58 11.73
CA GLN A 84 7.44 4.15 11.62
C GLN A 84 7.11 3.63 10.23
N GLU A 85 7.97 2.74 9.78
CA GLU A 85 7.85 2.08 8.50
C GLU A 85 6.99 0.82 8.65
N VAL A 86 5.93 0.74 7.84
CA VAL A 86 4.98 -0.36 7.80
C VAL A 86 4.91 -0.90 6.37
N GLU A 87 4.97 -2.21 6.25
CA GLU A 87 4.92 -2.94 5.00
C GLU A 87 3.65 -3.81 4.96
N LEU A 88 2.84 -3.60 3.94
CA LEU A 88 1.69 -4.42 3.60
C LEU A 88 2.14 -5.52 2.64
N ILE A 89 2.02 -6.77 3.10
CA ILE A 89 2.29 -7.96 2.31
C ILE A 89 1.01 -8.32 1.58
N LEU A 90 1.06 -8.34 0.26
CA LEU A 90 -0.06 -8.80 -0.55
C LEU A 90 -0.08 -10.33 -0.62
N MET A 91 -1.27 -10.91 -0.65
CA MET A 91 -1.48 -12.32 -0.96
C MET A 91 -0.91 -12.57 -2.35
N LYS A 92 -0.05 -13.59 -2.44
CA LYS A 92 0.35 -14.13 -3.74
C LYS A 92 -0.82 -14.97 -4.26
N ASN A 93 -1.87 -14.33 -4.74
CA ASN A 93 -2.84 -15.00 -5.59
C ASN A 93 -2.02 -15.59 -6.74
N GLY A 94 -2.01 -16.91 -6.89
CA GLY A 94 -1.19 -17.64 -7.87
C GLY A 94 -1.46 -17.31 -9.34
N SER A 95 -2.12 -16.21 -9.66
CA SER A 95 -2.35 -15.74 -11.02
C SER A 95 -2.72 -14.25 -11.03
N SER A 96 -1.72 -13.39 -11.20
CA SER A 96 -1.91 -12.13 -11.92
C SER A 96 -0.61 -11.91 -12.67
N GLY A 97 -0.58 -12.42 -13.90
CA GLY A 97 0.46 -12.04 -14.82
C GLY A 97 0.53 -10.53 -14.89
N LEU A 98 1.75 -10.01 -14.80
CA LEU A 98 2.22 -8.91 -15.63
C LEU A 98 1.12 -7.98 -16.16
N THR A 99 0.63 -7.06 -15.34
CA THR A 99 0.39 -5.72 -15.86
C THR A 99 1.75 -5.03 -15.87
N GLU A 100 2.60 -5.47 -16.81
CA GLU A 100 3.54 -4.55 -17.40
C GLU A 100 2.71 -3.42 -17.97
N TYR A 101 3.02 -2.21 -17.52
CA TYR A 101 2.62 -0.98 -18.17
C TYR A 101 3.25 -1.01 -19.57
N ILE A 102 2.59 -1.67 -20.52
CA ILE A 102 2.95 -1.63 -21.93
C ILE A 102 2.44 -0.27 -22.42
N PRO A 103 3.32 0.70 -22.78
CA PRO A 103 2.85 1.84 -23.53
C PRO A 103 2.38 1.31 -24.88
N SER A 104 1.16 1.65 -25.26
CA SER A 104 0.57 1.40 -26.57
C SER A 104 1.56 1.76 -27.69
N LEU A 105 2.28 0.76 -28.21
CA LEU A 105 3.02 0.83 -29.46
C LEU A 105 2.30 -0.08 -30.44
N THR A 106 1.43 0.57 -31.19
CA THR A 106 0.75 0.08 -32.38
C THR A 106 1.68 -0.76 -33.27
N GLU A 107 1.21 -1.97 -33.56
CA GLU A 107 1.25 -2.67 -34.86
C GLU A 107 2.48 -2.44 -35.76
N ARG A 108 3.32 -3.47 -35.91
CA ARG A 108 3.79 -3.93 -37.24
C ARG A 108 4.18 -5.42 -37.23
N PRO A 109 3.54 -6.30 -38.02
CA PRO A 109 4.07 -7.64 -38.26
C PRO A 109 5.20 -7.54 -39.28
N CYS A 110 6.46 -7.52 -38.83
CA CYS A 110 7.63 -7.49 -39.72
C CYS A 110 8.35 -8.84 -39.71
N TYR A 111 7.67 -9.92 -40.08
CA TYR A 111 8.36 -11.18 -40.39
C TYR A 111 8.08 -11.54 -41.85
N ASN A 112 9.01 -11.17 -42.74
CA ASN A 112 8.95 -11.59 -44.12
C ASN A 112 9.55 -13.00 -44.23
N SER A 113 8.67 -14.00 -44.39
CA SER A 113 8.97 -15.43 -44.40
C SER A 113 9.63 -15.95 -45.69
N LYS A 114 10.30 -15.10 -46.48
CA LYS A 114 10.83 -15.48 -47.80
C LYS A 114 12.34 -15.42 -48.02
N ALA A 115 13.16 -15.18 -47.01
CA ALA A 115 14.61 -15.06 -47.22
C ALA A 115 15.44 -16.14 -46.50
N ALA A 116 15.28 -17.41 -46.90
CA ALA A 116 16.27 -18.46 -46.60
C ALA A 116 16.15 -19.63 -47.58
N LYS A 117 16.42 -19.40 -48.86
CA LYS A 117 16.86 -20.46 -49.78
C LYS A 117 17.99 -19.92 -50.64
N MET A 118 19.21 -20.12 -50.17
CA MET A 118 20.37 -20.27 -51.03
C MET A 118 21.08 -21.58 -50.67
N THR A 119 20.68 -22.64 -51.37
CA THR A 119 21.58 -23.61 -52.02
C THR A 119 22.60 -22.83 -52.88
N TYR A 120 23.88 -23.21 -53.04
CA TYR A 120 24.56 -24.50 -53.02
C TYR A 120 26.05 -24.24 -52.69
#